data_AF-A0A2G2PFG5-F1
#
_entry.id   AF-A0A2G2PFG5-F1
#
_cell.length_a   1.000
_cell.length_b   1.000
_cell.length_c   1.000
_cell.angle_alpha   90.00
_cell.angle_beta   90.00
_cell.angle_gamma   90.00
#
_symmetry.space_group_name_H-M   'P 1'
#
loop_
_entity.id
_entity.type
_entity.pdbx_description
1 polymer ?
#
loop_
_entity_poly.entity_id
_entity_poly.type
_entity_poly.pdbx_seq_one_letter_code
_entity_poly.pdbx_strand_id
1 'polypeptide(L)' 'MSKVKIQNACSCVLKCGMAEVQEFDTSESAKKEAEKMFATMNREFCSKHDFTLTERFGDFTIFIKARR' A
#
# COMPACT_ATOMS: atom_id res chain seq x y z
N MET A 1 -12.29 1.87 13.04
CA MET A 1 -11.48 2.77 12.19
C MET A 1 -10.12 2.16 12.00
N SER A 2 -9.84 1.80 10.76
CA SER A 2 -8.57 1.21 10.30
C SER A 2 -8.07 2.07 9.15
N LYS A 3 -6.78 2.38 9.11
CA LYS A 3 -6.20 3.16 8.00
C LYS A 3 -5.20 2.34 7.21
N VAL A 4 -5.16 2.58 5.91
CA VAL A 4 -4.16 2.09 5.00
C VAL A 4 -3.25 3.25 4.65
N LYS A 5 -1.95 3.14 4.94
CA LYS A 5 -0.96 4.13 4.53
C LYS A 5 0.07 3.53 3.58
N ILE A 6 0.57 4.34 2.66
CA ILE A 6 1.67 4.02 1.78
C ILE A 6 2.88 4.83 2.26
N GLN A 7 3.96 4.15 2.60
CA GLN A 7 5.25 4.73 2.97
C GLN A 7 6.26 4.47 1.87
N ASN A 8 7.14 5.43 1.59
CA ASN A 8 8.12 5.33 0.51
C ASN A 8 7.46 4.98 -0.84
N ALA A 9 6.41 5.72 -1.23
CA ALA A 9 5.77 5.55 -2.52
C ALA A 9 6.80 5.73 -3.65
N CYS A 10 6.82 4.82 -4.63
CA CYS A 10 7.71 4.99 -5.78
C CYS A 10 7.17 6.10 -6.69
N SER A 11 8.05 6.57 -7.58
CA SER A 11 7.70 7.54 -8.62
C SER A 11 6.48 7.10 -9.47
N CYS A 12 6.24 5.79 -9.62
CA CYS A 12 5.10 5.28 -10.38
C CYS A 12 3.77 5.45 -9.62
N VAL A 13 3.78 5.25 -8.30
CA VAL A 13 2.61 5.45 -7.43
C VAL A 13 2.28 6.94 -7.35
N LEU A 14 3.31 7.78 -7.20
CA LEU A 14 3.18 9.24 -7.23
C LEU A 14 2.62 9.74 -8.58
N LYS A 15 3.06 9.16 -9.70
CA LYS A 15 2.52 9.47 -11.04
C LYS A 15 1.07 9.04 -11.23
N CYS A 16 0.60 8.03 -10.50
CA CYS A 16 -0.77 7.57 -10.59
C CYS A 16 -1.73 8.40 -9.71
N GLY A 17 -1.21 9.25 -8.82
CA GLY A 17 -2.04 10.07 -7.94
C GLY A 17 -2.78 9.26 -6.89
N MET A 18 -2.25 8.09 -6.49
CA MET A 18 -2.83 7.30 -5.40
C MET A 18 -2.68 8.03 -4.06
N ALA A 19 -3.75 8.04 -3.26
CA ALA A 19 -3.75 8.63 -1.94
C ALA A 19 -2.80 7.87 -1.00
N GLU A 20 -1.85 8.58 -0.41
CA GLU A 20 -0.86 8.00 0.51
C GLU A 20 -1.49 7.49 1.81
N VAL A 21 -2.64 8.02 2.21
CA VAL A 21 -3.40 7.57 3.38
C VAL A 21 -4.86 7.44 2.99
N GLN A 22 -5.46 6.29 3.31
CA GLN A 22 -6.88 6.03 3.17
C GLN A 22 -7.42 5.52 4.49
N GLU A 23 -8.51 6.10 4.95
CA GLU A 23 -9.16 5.73 6.20
C GLU A 23 -10.42 4.92 5.88
N PHE A 24 -10.60 3.82 6.60
CA PHE A 24 -11.71 2.90 6.44
C PHE A 24 -12.40 2.70 7.78
N ASP A 25 -13.71 2.53 7.73
CA ASP A 25 -14.51 2.26 8.93
C ASP A 25 -14.20 0.88 9.53
N THR A 26 -14.03 -0.12 8.65
CA THR A 26 -13.85 -1.53 9.00
C THR A 26 -12.49 -2.07 8.60
N SER A 27 -11.92 -2.92 9.46
CA SER A 27 -10.63 -3.59 9.24
C SER A 27 -10.65 -4.48 8.00
N GLU A 28 -11.80 -5.10 7.69
CA GLU A 28 -11.97 -5.96 6.54
C GLU A 28 -11.88 -5.17 5.22
N SER A 29 -12.51 -3.99 5.15
CA SER A 29 -12.42 -3.10 3.98
C SER A 29 -11.00 -2.57 3.81
N ALA A 30 -10.36 -2.15 4.91
CA ALA A 30 -8.98 -1.67 4.90
C ALA A 30 -8.03 -2.74 4.38
N LYS A 31 -8.16 -3.98 4.87
CA LYS A 31 -7.34 -5.11 4.42
C LYS A 31 -7.53 -5.38 2.93
N LYS A 32 -8.79 -5.45 2.49
CA LYS A 32 -9.13 -5.77 1.10
C LYS A 32 -8.59 -4.71 0.13
N GLU A 33 -8.69 -3.42 0.48
CA GLU A 33 -8.12 -2.36 -0.34
C GLU A 33 -6.58 -2.37 -0.29
N ALA A 34 -5.99 -2.63 0.88
CA ALA A 34 -4.53 -2.71 1.01
C ALA A 34 -3.93 -3.86 0.19
N GLU A 35 -4.57 -5.04 0.19
CA GLU A 35 -4.17 -6.18 -0.65
C GLU A 35 -4.35 -5.88 -2.14
N LYS A 36 -5.44 -5.21 -2.52
CA LYS A 36 -5.70 -4.81 -3.90
C LYS A 36 -4.67 -3.81 -4.39
N MET A 37 -4.39 -2.77 -3.61
CA MET A 37 -3.35 -1.78 -3.91
C MET A 37 -1.97 -2.45 -4.01
N PHE A 38 -1.64 -3.33 -3.06
CA PHE A 38 -0.39 -4.09 -3.08
C PHE A 38 -0.24 -4.95 -4.35
N ALA A 39 -1.30 -5.63 -4.78
CA ALA A 39 -1.31 -6.44 -5.99
C ALA A 39 -1.17 -5.58 -7.25
N THR A 40 -1.93 -4.48 -7.36
CA THR A 40 -1.81 -3.52 -8.47
C THR A 40 -0.42 -2.89 -8.51
N MET A 41 0.17 -2.54 -7.36
CA MET A 41 1.50 -1.96 -7.29
C MET A 41 2.60 -2.90 -7.75
N ASN A 42 2.56 -4.16 -7.31
CA ASN A 42 3.51 -5.18 -7.79
C ASN A 42 3.31 -5.52 -9.26
N ARG A 43 2.07 -5.48 -9.76
CA ARG A 43 1.74 -5.88 -11.12
C ARG A 43 1.97 -4.76 -12.15
N GLU A 44 1.57 -3.54 -11.85
CA GLU A 44 1.55 -2.42 -12.80
C GLU A 44 2.68 -1.39 -12.58
N PHE A 45 2.96 -1.03 -11.32
CA PHE A 45 3.81 0.15 -11.08
C PHE A 45 5.30 -0.14 -11.15
N CYS A 46 5.77 -1.26 -10.61
CA CYS A 46 7.20 -1.51 -10.54
C CYS A 46 7.53 -2.99 -10.60
N SER A 47 7.70 -3.55 -11.80
CA SER A 47 8.39 -4.84 -12.00
C SER A 47 9.85 -4.84 -11.48
N LYS A 48 10.33 -3.74 -10.91
CA LYS A 48 11.67 -3.55 -10.33
C LYS A 48 11.67 -3.32 -8.80
N HIS A 49 10.54 -2.95 -8.19
CA HIS A 49 10.46 -2.67 -6.75
C HIS A 49 9.45 -3.62 -6.12
N ASP A 50 9.91 -4.40 -5.16
CA ASP A 50 9.04 -5.24 -4.34
C ASP A 50 8.33 -4.37 -3.30
N PHE A 51 7.01 -4.40 -3.28
CA PHE A 51 6.24 -3.80 -2.19
C PHE A 51 6.10 -4.81 -1.04
N THR A 52 5.80 -4.32 0.16
CA THR A 52 5.48 -5.15 1.33
C THR A 52 4.35 -4.50 2.10
N LEU A 53 3.35 -5.30 2.46
CA LEU A 53 2.24 -4.92 3.32
C LEU A 53 2.56 -5.35 4.76
N THR A 54 2.45 -4.44 5.72
CA THR A 54 2.47 -4.76 7.15
C THR A 54 1.18 -4.31 7.81
N GLU A 55 0.62 -5.17 8.66
CA GLU A 55 -0.52 -4.84 9.51
C GLU A 55 -0.01 -4.61 10.93
N ARG A 56 -0.43 -3.51 11.57
CA ARG A 56 -0.06 -3.18 12.94
C ARG A 56 -1.24 -2.54 13.66
N PHE A 57 -1.73 -3.19 14.72
CA PHE A 57 -2.85 -2.69 15.53
C PHE A 57 -4.11 -2.32 14.72
N GLY A 58 -4.38 -3.02 13.61
CA GLY A 58 -5.51 -2.73 12.72
C GLY A 58 -5.26 -1.65 11.67
N ASP A 59 -4.04 -1.10 11.62
CA ASP A 59 -3.57 -0.23 10.55
C ASP A 59 -2.73 -1.01 9.55
N PHE A 60 -2.94 -0.74 8.26
CA PHE A 60 -2.21 -1.34 7.16
C PHE A 60 -1.19 -0.33 6.64
N THR A 61 0.05 -0.76 6.47
CA THR A 61 1.12 0.07 5.91
C THR A 61 1.75 -0.68 4.75
N ILE A 62 1.66 -0.12 3.55
CA ILE A 62 2.35 -0.59 2.35
C ILE A 62 3.66 0.19 2.24
N PHE A 63 4.78 -0.49 2.05
CA PHE A 63 6.06 0.17 1.83
C PHE A 63 6.93 -0.60 0.84
N ILE A 64 7.86 0.09 0.18
CA ILE A 64 8.82 -0.55 -0.73
C ILE A 64 9.89 -1.25 0.08
N LYS A 65 10.10 -2.53 -0.20
CA LYS A 65 11.21 -3.30 0.34
C LYS A 65 12.47 -2.88 -0.42
N ALA A 66 13.37 -2.17 0.25
CA ALA A 66 14.69 -1.91 -0.30
C ALA A 66 15.40 -3.25 -0.52
N ARG A 67 15.70 -3.59 -1.78
CA ARG A 67 16.60 -4.71 -2.09
C ARG A 67 18.00 -4.29 -1.65
N ARG A 68 18.54 -5.00 -0.65
CA ARG A 68 19.92 -4.87 -0.19
C ARG A 68 20.84 -5.68 -1.08
#